data_AF-A0A382R1V9-F1
#
_entry.id   AF-A0A382R1V9-F1
#
_cell.length_a   1.000
_cell.length_b   1.000
_cell.length_c   1.000
_cell.angle_alpha   90.00
_cell.angle_beta   90.00
_cell.angle_gamma   90.00
#
_symmetry.space_group_name_H-M   'P 1'
#
loop_
_entity.id
_entity.type
_entity.pdbx_description
1 polymer ?
#
loop_
_entity_poly.entity_id
_entity_poly.type
_entity_poly.pdbx_seq_one_letter_code
_entity_poly.pdbx_strand_id
1 'polypeptide(L)'
;MRYHGLDFLRAAMMLLGIALHAGVMYMPYPHENDAVLILADPRDPFRDIGSYSMVAQRSVFLIHFFRMPAFMLLAGFFAALLVKNRGFGHFAKNRGQRILLPLILFWFILWPMDNFSWAIGRAVMTDEAGPTSILAIIQNNFNWNHLPFLGEKPTHTMHLWFIHYLVIFYLVS
;
A
#
# COMPACT_ATOMS: atom_id res chain seq x y z
N MET A 1 0.95 -8.53 29.88
CA MET A 1 0.88 -9.89 29.31
C MET A 1 1.16 -9.82 27.83
N ARG A 2 2.01 -10.72 27.31
CA ARG A 2 2.33 -10.84 25.87
C ARG A 2 1.55 -12.03 25.31
N TYR A 3 0.75 -11.81 24.27
CA TYR A 3 -0.04 -12.87 23.65
C TYR A 3 0.71 -13.41 22.44
N HIS A 4 1.53 -14.44 22.66
CA HIS A 4 2.39 -15.01 21.63
C HIS A 4 1.64 -15.48 20.37
N GLY A 5 0.41 -15.98 20.53
CA GLY A 5 -0.45 -16.34 19.39
C GLY A 5 -0.88 -15.14 18.53
N LEU A 6 -1.11 -13.98 19.15
CA LEU A 6 -1.47 -12.75 18.42
C LEU A 6 -0.24 -12.14 17.73
N ASP A 7 0.94 -12.25 18.35
CA ASP A 7 2.21 -11.84 17.74
C ASP A 7 2.53 -12.72 16.51
N PHE A 8 2.32 -14.03 16.62
CA PHE A 8 2.46 -14.96 15.49
C PHE A 8 1.46 -14.66 14.37
N LEU A 9 0.18 -14.47 14.72
CA LEU A 9 -0.86 -14.10 13.75
C LEU A 9 -0.47 -12.83 13.00
N ARG A 10 0.01 -11.80 13.72
CA ARG A 10 0.48 -10.55 13.11
C ARG A 10 1.62 -10.80 12.14
N ALA A 11 2.62 -11.60 12.54
CA ALA A 11 3.76 -11.93 11.69
C ALA A 11 3.33 -12.70 10.42
N ALA A 12 2.45 -13.69 10.56
CA ALA A 12 1.88 -14.43 9.44
C ALA A 12 1.13 -13.51 8.47
N MET A 13 0.30 -12.60 9.00
CA MET A 13 -0.43 -11.62 8.18
C MET A 13 0.51 -10.61 7.51
N MET A 14 1.66 -10.27 8.09
CA MET A 14 2.67 -9.44 7.42
C MET A 14 3.36 -10.20 6.28
N LEU A 15 3.70 -11.47 6.49
CA LEU A 15 4.31 -12.32 5.46
C LEU A 15 3.38 -12.51 4.25
N LEU A 16 2.08 -12.73 4.48
CA LEU A 16 1.10 -12.81 3.40
C LEU A 16 1.03 -11.53 2.56
N GLY A 17 1.37 -10.37 3.13
CA GLY A 17 1.49 -9.12 2.38
C GLY A 17 2.56 -9.19 1.27
N ILE A 18 3.69 -9.84 1.53
CA ILE A 18 4.76 -10.02 0.55
C ILE A 18 4.27 -10.90 -0.62
N ALA A 19 3.61 -12.02 -0.29
CA ALA A 19 3.01 -12.90 -1.30
C ALA A 19 1.94 -12.16 -2.14
N LEU A 20 1.15 -11.29 -1.49
CA LEU A 20 0.19 -10.43 -2.19
C LEU A 20 0.89 -9.49 -3.16
N HIS A 21 1.92 -8.74 -2.74
CA HIS A 21 2.62 -7.79 -3.60
C HIS A 21 3.28 -8.47 -4.81
N ALA A 22 3.83 -9.67 -4.62
CA ALA A 22 4.33 -10.47 -5.74
C ALA A 22 3.20 -10.92 -6.68
N GLY A 23 2.07 -11.37 -6.12
CA GLY A 23 0.94 -11.86 -6.89
C GLY A 23 0.20 -10.79 -7.70
N VAL A 24 0.18 -9.54 -7.22
CA VAL A 24 -0.54 -8.42 -7.87
C VAL A 24 -0.05 -8.19 -9.31
N MET A 25 1.21 -8.47 -9.62
CA MET A 25 1.78 -8.30 -10.97
C MET A 25 1.23 -9.28 -12.01
N TYR A 26 0.64 -10.41 -11.55
CA TYR A 26 0.15 -11.50 -12.40
C TYR A 26 -1.38 -11.59 -12.43
N MET A 27 -2.09 -10.61 -11.90
CA MET A 27 -3.56 -10.61 -11.90
C MET A 27 -4.10 -10.09 -13.24
N PRO A 28 -5.08 -10.79 -13.86
CA PRO A 28 -5.76 -10.29 -15.04
C PRO A 28 -6.81 -9.21 -14.74
N TYR A 29 -7.27 -9.06 -13.49
CA TYR A 29 -8.20 -7.99 -13.10
C TYR A 29 -7.80 -7.39 -11.73
N PRO A 30 -6.87 -6.42 -11.69
CA PRO A 30 -6.38 -5.80 -10.45
C PRO A 30 -7.39 -4.82 -9.81
N HIS A 31 -8.21 -4.16 -10.61
CA HIS A 31 -9.38 -3.40 -10.17
C HIS A 31 -10.61 -4.15 -10.68
N GLU A 32 -11.66 -4.25 -9.86
CA GLU A 32 -12.79 -5.20 -9.99
C GLU A 32 -13.58 -5.12 -11.32
N ASN A 33 -13.21 -4.20 -12.21
CA ASN A 33 -13.93 -3.80 -13.41
C ASN A 33 -13.01 -3.47 -14.62
N ASP A 34 -11.72 -3.77 -14.56
CA ASP A 34 -10.72 -3.22 -15.51
C ASP A 34 -10.36 -4.09 -16.72
N ALA A 35 -11.16 -5.10 -17.09
CA ALA A 35 -10.92 -5.85 -18.33
C ALA A 35 -10.77 -4.92 -19.56
N VAL A 36 -11.59 -3.87 -19.62
CA VAL A 36 -11.58 -2.87 -20.71
C VAL A 36 -10.39 -1.91 -20.57
N LEU A 37 -10.01 -1.51 -19.35
CA LEU A 37 -8.86 -0.61 -19.13
C LEU A 37 -7.51 -1.31 -19.35
N ILE A 38 -7.42 -2.59 -19.05
CA ILE A 38 -6.22 -3.43 -19.30
C ILE A 38 -6.01 -3.66 -20.80
N LEU A 39 -7.09 -3.77 -21.57
CA LEU A 39 -7.01 -3.84 -23.04
C LEU A 39 -6.85 -2.47 -23.69
N ALA A 40 -7.33 -1.39 -23.05
CA ALA A 40 -7.21 -0.01 -23.53
C ALA A 40 -5.85 0.63 -23.22
N ASP A 41 -5.15 0.17 -22.17
CA ASP A 41 -3.77 0.53 -21.87
C ASP A 41 -2.87 -0.71 -21.85
N PRO A 42 -2.44 -1.20 -23.03
CA PRO A 42 -1.43 -2.28 -23.14
C PRO A 42 -0.07 -1.91 -22.52
N ARG A 43 0.07 -0.70 -21.95
CA ARG A 43 1.32 -0.05 -21.60
C ARG A 43 1.53 0.10 -20.11
N ASP A 44 0.85 -0.63 -19.24
CA ASP A 44 1.36 -0.77 -17.86
C ASP A 44 2.60 -1.67 -17.93
N PRO A 45 3.83 -1.09 -18.00
CA PRO A 45 5.00 -1.88 -18.35
C PRO A 45 5.45 -2.78 -17.18
N PHE A 46 4.81 -2.61 -16.02
CA PHE A 46 5.05 -3.38 -14.82
C PHE A 46 4.30 -4.70 -14.80
N ARG A 47 3.38 -4.94 -15.75
CA ARG A 47 2.53 -6.14 -15.78
C ARG A 47 2.79 -6.92 -17.06
N ASP A 48 3.12 -8.19 -16.91
CA ASP A 48 3.25 -9.10 -18.04
C ASP A 48 1.90 -9.75 -18.36
N ILE A 49 1.21 -9.22 -19.38
CA ILE A 49 -0.09 -9.72 -19.86
C ILE A 49 -0.02 -11.20 -20.25
N GLY A 50 1.11 -11.67 -20.79
CA GLY A 50 1.30 -13.06 -21.19
C GLY A 50 1.40 -14.04 -20.02
N SER A 51 1.76 -13.55 -18.84
CA SER A 51 1.95 -14.34 -17.62
C SER A 51 0.78 -14.24 -16.63
N TYR A 52 -0.36 -13.67 -17.05
CA TYR A 52 -1.51 -13.55 -16.17
C TYR A 52 -2.08 -14.90 -15.74
N SER A 53 -2.47 -14.97 -14.47
CA SER A 53 -2.98 -16.20 -13.85
C SER A 53 -4.19 -15.93 -12.98
N MET A 54 -5.27 -16.65 -13.26
CA MET A 54 -6.47 -16.65 -12.42
C MET A 54 -6.19 -17.21 -11.02
N VAL A 55 -5.18 -18.07 -10.89
CA VAL A 55 -4.72 -18.57 -9.58
C VAL A 55 -4.09 -17.44 -8.78
N ALA A 56 -3.24 -16.61 -9.39
CA ALA A 56 -2.66 -15.44 -8.75
C ALA A 56 -3.75 -14.46 -8.29
N GLN A 57 -4.74 -14.19 -9.14
CA GLN A 57 -5.88 -13.35 -8.78
C GLN A 57 -6.63 -13.87 -7.56
N ARG A 58 -7.10 -15.12 -7.59
CA ARG A 58 -7.85 -15.71 -6.48
C ARG A 58 -7.03 -15.71 -5.19
N SER A 59 -5.73 -15.98 -5.29
CA SER A 59 -4.83 -16.00 -4.14
C SER A 59 -4.66 -14.61 -3.53
N VAL A 60 -4.44 -13.58 -4.35
CA VAL A 60 -4.34 -12.19 -3.90
C VAL A 60 -5.64 -11.74 -3.23
N PHE A 61 -6.79 -11.96 -3.85
CA PHE A 61 -8.09 -11.59 -3.27
C PHE A 61 -8.36 -12.31 -1.95
N LEU A 62 -8.08 -13.62 -1.88
CA LEU A 62 -8.24 -14.39 -0.65
C LEU A 62 -7.35 -13.85 0.47
N ILE A 63 -6.07 -13.59 0.18
CA ILE A 63 -5.14 -13.01 1.14
C ILE A 63 -5.64 -11.63 1.58
N HIS A 64 -6.03 -10.77 0.65
CA HIS A 64 -6.49 -9.42 0.97
C HIS A 64 -7.73 -9.44 1.86
N PHE A 65 -8.74 -10.23 1.46
CA PHE A 65 -10.01 -10.37 2.16
C PHE A 65 -9.84 -10.91 3.58
N PHE A 66 -8.93 -11.85 3.80
CA PHE A 66 -8.70 -12.42 5.14
C PHE A 66 -7.81 -11.52 6.01
N ARG A 67 -6.71 -11.03 5.44
CA ARG A 67 -5.68 -10.24 6.15
C ARG A 67 -6.24 -8.95 6.74
N MET A 68 -7.14 -8.30 6.02
CA MET A 68 -7.63 -6.97 6.38
C MET A 68 -8.54 -6.94 7.61
N PRO A 69 -9.62 -7.74 7.68
CA PRO A 69 -10.38 -7.92 8.90
C PRO A 69 -9.54 -8.44 10.05
N ALA A 70 -8.60 -9.37 9.80
CA ALA A 70 -7.73 -9.91 10.84
C ALA A 70 -6.90 -8.82 11.54
N PHE A 71 -6.29 -7.90 10.79
CA PHE A 71 -5.56 -6.78 11.38
C PHE A 71 -6.48 -5.78 12.09
N MET A 72 -7.67 -5.52 11.57
CA MET A 72 -8.62 -4.61 12.22
C MET A 72 -9.14 -5.19 13.55
N LEU A 73 -9.43 -6.48 13.60
CA LEU A 73 -9.80 -7.18 14.84
C LEU A 73 -8.67 -7.13 15.86
N LEU A 74 -7.42 -7.39 15.45
CA LEU A 74 -6.24 -7.26 16.31
C LEU A 74 -6.08 -5.83 16.85
N ALA A 75 -6.21 -4.83 15.98
CA ALA A 75 -6.10 -3.42 16.37
C ALA A 75 -7.17 -3.02 17.39
N GLY A 76 -8.42 -3.42 17.17
CA GLY A 76 -9.55 -3.20 18.08
C GLY A 76 -9.37 -3.91 19.42
N PHE A 77 -8.94 -5.16 19.41
CA PHE A 77 -8.63 -5.92 20.62
C PHE A 77 -7.57 -5.21 21.48
N PHE A 78 -6.45 -4.80 20.89
CA PHE A 78 -5.40 -4.09 21.62
C PHE A 78 -5.83 -2.67 22.02
N ALA A 79 -6.71 -2.02 21.26
CA ALA A 79 -7.30 -0.73 21.63
C ALA A 79 -8.15 -0.86 22.90
N ALA A 80 -9.11 -1.80 22.92
CA ALA A 80 -9.96 -2.05 24.08
C ALA A 80 -9.14 -2.45 25.31
N LEU A 81 -8.12 -3.30 25.14
CA LEU A 81 -7.21 -3.69 26.21
C LEU A 81 -6.42 -2.50 26.78
N LEU A 82 -5.97 -1.58 25.93
CA LEU A 82 -5.26 -0.38 26.36
C LEU A 82 -6.17 0.57 27.15
N VAL A 83 -7.40 0.79 26.66
CA VAL A 83 -8.40 1.61 27.34
C VAL A 83 -8.74 1.03 28.71
N LYS A 84 -8.98 -0.29 28.80
CA LYS A 84 -9.25 -0.98 30.07
C LYS A 84 -8.12 -0.78 31.10
N ASN A 85 -6.87 -0.81 30.65
CA ASN A 85 -5.72 -0.77 31.56
C ASN A 85 -5.23 0.65 31.90
N ARG A 86 -5.44 1.64 31.03
CA ARG A 86 -4.82 2.98 31.14
C ARG A 86 -5.77 4.16 30.88
N GLY A 87 -7.04 3.88 30.60
CA GLY A 87 -8.06 4.89 30.33
C GLY A 87 -7.96 5.55 28.95
N PHE A 88 -9.00 6.31 28.60
CA PHE A 88 -9.16 6.94 27.29
C PHE A 88 -8.11 8.03 26.98
N GLY A 89 -7.72 8.85 27.95
CA GLY A 89 -6.74 9.91 27.73
C GLY A 89 -5.37 9.38 27.30
N HIS A 90 -4.91 8.29 27.93
CA HIS A 90 -3.66 7.65 27.56
C HIS A 90 -3.77 6.93 26.20
N PHE A 91 -4.94 6.37 25.90
CA PHE A 91 -5.23 5.78 24.59
C PHE A 91 -5.10 6.82 23.47
N ALA A 92 -5.79 7.97 23.58
CA ALA A 92 -5.78 9.01 22.55
C ALA A 92 -4.36 9.54 22.29
N LYS A 93 -3.61 9.85 23.35
CA LYS A 93 -2.20 10.28 23.23
C LYS A 93 -1.34 9.21 22.54
N ASN A 94 -1.46 7.95 22.96
CA ASN A 94 -0.70 6.85 22.39
C ASN A 94 -1.01 6.63 20.91
N ARG A 95 -2.29 6.72 20.50
CA ARG A 95 -2.69 6.60 19.10
C ARG A 95 -2.25 7.80 18.27
N GLY A 96 -2.36 9.01 18.80
CA GLY A 96 -1.82 10.22 18.17
C GLY A 96 -0.33 10.08 17.84
N GLN A 97 0.48 9.67 18.81
CA GLN A 97 1.93 9.57 18.65
C GLN A 97 2.38 8.37 17.81
N ARG A 98 1.66 7.25 17.83
CA ARG A 98 2.10 6.00 17.17
C ARG A 98 1.40 5.69 15.85
N ILE A 99 0.34 6.42 15.51
CA ILE A 99 -0.50 6.14 14.34
C ILE A 99 -0.68 7.41 13.52
N LEU A 100 -1.29 8.46 14.09
CA LEU A 100 -1.56 9.70 13.35
C LEU A 100 -0.28 10.42 12.92
N LEU A 101 0.66 10.60 13.85
CA LEU A 101 1.91 11.30 13.56
C LEU A 101 2.74 10.54 12.50
N PRO A 102 2.99 9.22 12.61
CA PRO A 102 3.61 8.46 11.54
C PRO A 102 2.85 8.52 10.23
N LEU A 103 1.51 8.45 10.24
CA LEU A 103 0.71 8.55 9.02
C LEU A 103 1.00 9.85 8.27
N ILE A 104 0.92 11.00 8.95
CA ILE A 104 1.13 12.31 8.32
C ILE A 104 2.58 12.44 7.83
N LEU A 105 3.56 12.18 8.70
CA LEU A 105 4.98 12.35 8.36
C LEU A 105 5.43 11.42 7.24
N PHE A 106 5.12 10.13 7.35
CA PHE A 106 5.52 9.17 6.33
C PHE A 106 4.71 9.32 5.05
N TRP A 107 3.49 9.86 5.09
CA TRP A 107 2.75 10.11 3.86
C TRP A 107 3.44 11.17 3.00
N PHE A 108 3.88 12.29 3.60
CA PHE A 108 4.62 13.33 2.87
C PHE A 108 5.95 12.85 2.30
N ILE A 109 6.56 11.82 2.90
CA ILE A 109 7.83 11.24 2.45
C ILE A 109 7.60 10.14 1.41
N LEU A 110 6.73 9.18 1.73
CA LEU A 110 6.50 7.99 0.91
C LEU A 110 5.77 8.32 -0.38
N TRP A 111 4.85 9.28 -0.39
CA TRP A 111 4.13 9.67 -1.61
C TRP A 111 5.07 10.11 -2.74
N PRO A 112 5.95 11.12 -2.56
CA PRO A 112 6.85 11.54 -3.63
C PRO A 112 7.88 10.47 -3.97
N MET A 113 8.39 9.73 -2.98
CA MET A 113 9.34 8.63 -3.23
C MET A 113 8.73 7.52 -4.08
N ASP A 114 7.50 7.11 -3.77
CA ASP A 114 6.78 6.07 -4.49
C ASP A 114 6.46 6.54 -5.92
N ASN A 115 5.86 7.73 -6.08
CA ASN A 115 5.51 8.26 -7.40
C ASN A 115 6.76 8.47 -8.29
N PHE A 116 7.88 8.91 -7.71
CA PHE A 116 9.16 9.01 -8.39
C PHE A 116 9.70 7.63 -8.81
N SER A 117 9.64 6.63 -7.91
CA SER A 117 10.09 5.27 -8.20
C SER A 117 9.30 4.63 -9.33
N TRP A 118 7.97 4.78 -9.32
CA TRP A 118 7.09 4.32 -10.41
C TRP A 118 7.35 5.07 -11.72
N ALA A 119 7.64 6.38 -11.68
CA ALA A 119 7.93 7.15 -12.89
C ALA A 119 9.24 6.72 -13.55
N ILE A 120 10.31 6.53 -12.77
CA ILE A 120 11.58 5.99 -13.27
C ILE A 120 11.39 4.58 -13.81
N GLY A 121 10.74 3.68 -13.05
CA GLY A 121 10.51 2.31 -13.48
C GLY A 121 9.77 2.25 -14.82
N ARG A 122 8.77 3.10 -15.00
CA ARG A 122 8.01 3.20 -16.25
C ARG A 122 8.92 3.67 -17.38
N ALA A 123 9.65 4.76 -17.17
CA ALA A 123 10.55 5.32 -18.18
C ALA A 123 11.61 4.32 -18.64
N VAL A 124 12.16 3.52 -17.72
CA VAL A 124 13.12 2.45 -18.03
C VAL A 124 12.46 1.34 -18.85
N MET A 125 11.28 0.87 -18.44
CA MET A 125 10.63 -0.27 -19.10
C MET A 125 10.03 0.07 -20.47
N THR A 126 9.72 1.35 -20.73
CA THR A 126 9.19 1.82 -22.02
C THR A 126 10.25 2.41 -22.94
N ASP A 127 11.54 2.41 -22.55
CA ASP A 127 12.64 2.88 -23.41
C ASP A 127 12.96 1.84 -24.50
N GLU A 128 12.08 1.76 -25.50
CA GLU A 128 12.22 0.84 -26.65
C GLU A 128 13.38 1.23 -27.59
N ALA A 129 13.86 2.47 -27.53
CA ALA A 129 14.88 3.00 -28.43
C ALA A 129 16.32 2.65 -28.00
N GLY A 130 16.54 2.29 -26.73
CA GLY A 130 17.79 1.71 -26.24
C GLY A 130 19.04 2.59 -26.06
N PRO A 131 19.01 3.92 -25.79
CA PRO A 131 20.23 4.63 -25.41
C PRO A 131 20.11 5.56 -24.20
N THR A 132 18.97 5.65 -23.50
CA THR A 132 18.88 6.60 -22.39
C THR A 132 19.60 6.05 -21.16
N SER A 133 20.63 6.77 -20.70
CA SER A 133 21.31 6.39 -19.47
C SER A 133 20.35 6.50 -18.29
N ILE A 134 20.47 5.60 -17.31
CA ILE A 134 19.69 5.65 -16.06
C ILE A 134 19.81 7.03 -15.40
N LEU A 135 20.99 7.65 -15.47
CA LEU A 135 21.22 8.99 -14.95
C LEU A 135 20.37 10.04 -15.67
N ALA A 136 20.27 9.98 -17.00
CA ALA A 136 19.41 10.88 -17.77
C ALA A 136 17.93 10.68 -17.43
N ILE A 137 17.49 9.44 -17.26
CA ILE A 137 16.11 9.13 -16.82
C ILE A 137 15.82 9.75 -15.45
N ILE A 138 16.74 9.57 -14.49
CA ILE A 138 16.62 10.15 -13.15
C ILE A 138 16.54 11.67 -13.22
N GLN A 139 17.42 12.31 -13.99
CA GLN A 139 17.45 13.76 -14.15
C GLN A 139 16.16 14.29 -14.77
N ASN A 140 15.65 13.64 -15.81
CA ASN A 140 14.42 14.04 -16.50
C ASN A 140 13.17 13.88 -15.61
N ASN A 141 13.17 12.90 -14.70
CA ASN A 141 12.10 12.68 -13.74
C ASN A 141 12.28 13.49 -12.45
N PHE A 142 13.37 14.24 -12.28
CA PHE A 142 13.57 15.06 -11.08
C PHE A 142 12.80 16.38 -11.20
N ASN A 143 11.51 16.33 -10.92
CA ASN A 143 10.61 17.49 -11.01
C ASN A 143 9.58 17.50 -9.86
N TRP A 144 8.85 18.61 -9.76
CA TRP A 144 7.87 18.83 -8.68
C TRP A 144 6.56 18.05 -8.85
N ASN A 145 6.34 17.36 -9.97
CA ASN A 145 5.10 16.62 -10.24
C ASN A 145 4.96 15.38 -9.36
N HIS A 146 6.03 14.99 -8.66
CA HIS A 146 5.99 13.89 -7.69
C HIS A 146 5.48 14.32 -6.32
N LEU A 147 5.47 15.61 -6.01
CA LEU A 147 5.02 16.10 -4.70
C LEU A 147 3.52 15.92 -4.49
N PRO A 148 3.08 15.73 -3.23
CA PRO A 148 1.65 15.76 -2.92
C PRO A 148 1.10 17.16 -3.19
N PHE A 149 -0.11 17.23 -3.76
CA PHE A 149 -0.87 18.46 -4.10
C PHE A 149 -0.36 19.30 -5.28
N LEU A 150 0.92 19.22 -5.62
CA LEU A 150 1.50 19.90 -6.79
C LEU A 150 1.57 19.00 -8.03
N GLY A 151 1.55 17.68 -7.83
CA GLY A 151 1.51 16.70 -8.90
C GLY A 151 0.16 16.55 -9.58
N GLU A 152 0.20 16.11 -10.83
CA GLU A 152 -1.00 15.87 -11.65
C GLU A 152 -1.80 14.64 -11.20
N LYS A 153 -1.16 13.71 -10.47
CA LYS A 153 -1.81 12.46 -10.02
C LYS A 153 -2.64 12.69 -8.75
N PRO A 154 -3.89 12.19 -8.70
CA PRO A 154 -4.69 12.18 -7.48
C PRO A 154 -3.94 11.49 -6.34
N THR A 155 -3.83 12.20 -5.22
CA THR A 155 -3.11 11.67 -4.07
C THR A 155 -3.90 10.54 -3.42
N HIS A 156 -3.21 9.46 -3.07
CA HIS A 156 -3.78 8.33 -2.34
C HIS A 156 -2.77 7.80 -1.32
N THR A 157 -3.20 6.87 -0.47
CA THR A 157 -2.39 6.44 0.68
C THR A 157 -1.53 5.20 0.41
N MET A 158 -1.68 4.53 -0.75
CA MET A 158 -0.92 3.34 -1.19
C MET A 158 -0.63 2.36 -0.03
N HIS A 159 0.58 2.42 0.52
CA HIS A 159 1.11 1.56 1.56
C HIS A 159 0.60 1.90 2.97
N LEU A 160 0.16 3.13 3.18
CA LEU A 160 -0.34 3.66 4.46
C LEU A 160 -1.85 3.50 4.64
N TRP A 161 -2.53 2.93 3.65
CA TRP A 161 -3.98 2.78 3.61
C TRP A 161 -4.54 2.16 4.90
N PHE A 162 -3.91 1.09 5.40
CA PHE A 162 -4.34 0.40 6.61
C PHE A 162 -4.43 1.35 7.82
N ILE A 163 -3.42 2.20 7.98
CA ILE A 163 -3.32 3.16 9.09
C ILE A 163 -4.38 4.26 8.92
N HIS A 164 -4.62 4.71 7.69
CA HIS A 164 -5.67 5.67 7.37
C HIS A 164 -7.07 5.14 7.74
N TYR A 165 -7.43 3.91 7.34
CA TYR A 165 -8.72 3.32 7.72
C TYR A 165 -8.85 3.11 9.23
N LEU A 166 -7.75 2.73 9.90
CA LEU A 166 -7.74 2.54 11.34
C LEU A 166 -7.98 3.85 12.11
N VAL A 167 -7.50 4.98 11.58
CA VAL A 167 -7.83 6.32 12.09
C VAL A 167 -9.32 6.61 11.90
N ILE A 168 -9.87 6.36 10.70
CA ILE A 168 -11.30 6.55 10.43
C ILE A 168 -12.14 5.73 11.40
N PHE A 169 -11.82 4.45 11.60
CA PHE A 169 -12.56 3.61 12.53
C PHE A 169 -12.51 4.14 13.97
N TYR A 170 -11.37 4.67 14.44
CA TYR A 170 -11.31 5.29 15.77
C TYR A 170 -12.09 6.59 15.90
N LEU A 171 -12.33 7.33 14.81
CA LEU A 171 -13.11 8.56 14.85
C LEU A 171 -14.62 8.30 14.84
N VAL A 172 -15.04 7.18 14.25
CA VAL A 172 -16.46 6.81 14.10
C VAL A 172 -16.94 5.88 15.24
N SER A 173 -16.05 5.16 15.92
CA SER A 173 -16.36 4.22 17.01
C SER A 173 -16.20 4.86 18.39
#